data_AF-A0A849WA90-F1
#
_entry.id   AF-A0A849WA90-F1
#
_cell.length_a   1.000
_cell.length_b   1.000
_cell.length_c   1.000
_cell.angle_alpha   90.00
_cell.angle_beta   90.00
_cell.angle_gamma   90.00
#
_symmetry.space_group_name_H-M   'P 1'
#
loop_
_entity.id
_entity.type
_entity.pdbx_description
1 polymer ?
#
loop_
_entity_poly.entity_id
_entity_poly.type
_entity_poly.pdbx_seq_one_letter_code
_entity_poly.pdbx_strand_id
1 'polypeptide(L)'
;MSFFPVTNVARATTLAESLRGYILLQVEEKGEAWYVNMNDFRRYYLQNGQIAYVVLREFGLGITNDDLEKIPVGIKELDDQVDSDNDSLADRLEEALGTNPLSPDSDGDGYTDGVEVKNSYQPLGPGKQTIDLSLASRLKGQILLQVQSKGQAWYINPADSKRYYLKDGLAAYEIMRFLSLGITNKNLEQIPTGVLNFTIDTPTPAPVPVTESPQSNNEPTVNPAGAYQWVGPHQTTQAEAITKIDAYLDELINQNFSGVELSNKQSSWSGNVLSFSFTIKKLFISAQIKGQVVVTNNEVKLGLDFPEIITVFVTKEKVDAIVQEKVNELFQID
;
A
#
# COMPACT_ATOMS: atom_id res chain seq x y z
N MET A 1 -2.84 -66.50 0.90
CA MET A 1 -2.34 -65.14 0.61
C MET A 1 -3.39 -64.16 1.10
N SER A 2 -3.15 -63.51 2.24
CA SER A 2 -4.09 -62.54 2.80
C SER A 2 -3.83 -61.18 2.14
N PHE A 3 -4.81 -60.69 1.38
CA PHE A 3 -4.82 -59.33 0.86
C PHE A 3 -5.15 -58.37 2.02
N PHE A 4 -4.21 -57.48 2.35
CA PHE A 4 -4.50 -56.32 3.20
C PHE A 4 -5.01 -55.18 2.31
N PRO A 5 -6.14 -54.53 2.64
CA PRO A 5 -6.56 -53.34 1.94
C PRO A 5 -5.59 -52.19 2.26
N VAL A 6 -4.99 -51.61 1.22
CA VAL A 6 -4.24 -50.35 1.34
C VAL A 6 -5.28 -49.24 1.52
N THR A 7 -5.53 -48.83 2.75
CA THR A 7 -6.31 -47.63 3.04
C THR A 7 -5.44 -46.41 2.72
N ASN A 8 -5.72 -45.77 1.58
CA ASN A 8 -5.13 -44.49 1.23
C ASN A 8 -5.79 -43.40 2.10
N VAL A 9 -5.22 -43.14 3.29
CA VAL A 9 -5.68 -42.05 4.17
C VAL A 9 -5.04 -40.77 3.65
N ALA A 10 -5.84 -39.91 3.01
CA ALA A 10 -5.39 -38.59 2.57
C ALA A 10 -4.85 -37.80 3.77
N ARG A 11 -3.59 -37.33 3.68
CA ARG A 11 -2.98 -36.46 4.69
C ARG A 11 -3.77 -35.15 4.76
N ALA A 12 -4.06 -34.68 5.98
CA ALA A 12 -4.66 -33.37 6.18
C ALA A 12 -3.71 -32.26 5.67
N THR A 13 -4.22 -31.41 4.79
CA THR A 13 -3.51 -30.23 4.26
C THR A 13 -3.14 -29.30 5.41
N THR A 14 -1.88 -28.88 5.48
CA THR A 14 -1.41 -27.89 6.44
C THR A 14 -1.97 -26.50 6.11
N LEU A 15 -2.01 -25.60 7.09
CA LEU A 15 -2.44 -24.22 6.86
C LEU A 15 -1.59 -23.55 5.78
N ALA A 16 -0.27 -23.77 5.80
CA ALA A 16 0.66 -23.27 4.80
C ALA A 16 0.32 -23.76 3.38
N GLU A 17 0.02 -25.05 3.21
CA GLU A 17 -0.39 -25.60 1.91
C GLU A 17 -1.75 -25.03 1.45
N SER A 18 -2.67 -24.74 2.38
CA SER A 18 -3.98 -24.17 2.06
C SER A 18 -3.92 -22.70 1.68
N LEU A 19 -2.92 -21.98 2.20
CA LEU A 19 -2.70 -20.55 1.97
C LEU A 19 -1.61 -20.27 0.95
N ARG A 20 -1.03 -21.29 0.30
CA ARG A 20 -0.01 -21.09 -0.73
C ARG A 20 -0.53 -20.18 -1.84
N GLY A 21 0.32 -19.26 -2.26
CA GLY A 21 0.02 -18.27 -3.26
C GLY A 21 -0.86 -17.11 -2.79
N TYR A 22 -1.36 -17.12 -1.54
CA TYR A 22 -2.02 -15.95 -0.98
C TYR A 22 -1.01 -14.94 -0.46
N ILE A 23 -1.35 -13.68 -0.64
CA ILE A 23 -0.84 -12.61 0.21
C ILE A 23 -1.72 -12.56 1.46
N LEU A 24 -1.07 -12.50 2.61
CA LEU A 24 -1.69 -12.46 3.92
C LEU A 24 -1.43 -11.12 4.56
N LEU A 25 -2.43 -10.59 5.25
CA LEU A 25 -2.32 -9.39 6.05
C LEU A 25 -2.55 -9.73 7.52
N GLN A 26 -1.54 -9.49 8.36
CA GLN A 26 -1.62 -9.70 9.79
C GLN A 26 -2.57 -8.66 10.42
N VAL A 27 -3.73 -9.09 10.94
CA VAL A 27 -4.78 -8.14 11.37
C VAL A 27 -4.75 -7.78 12.86
N GLU A 28 -3.92 -8.46 13.66
CA GLU A 28 -3.88 -8.30 15.12
C GLU A 28 -2.67 -7.49 15.62
N GLU A 29 -1.79 -7.06 14.71
CA GLU A 29 -0.56 -6.33 15.06
C GLU A 29 -0.29 -5.19 14.06
N LYS A 30 0.95 -5.05 13.56
CA LYS A 30 1.41 -3.92 12.73
C LYS A 30 0.87 -3.89 11.30
N GLY A 31 -0.07 -4.76 10.95
CA GLY A 31 -0.55 -4.86 9.57
C GLY A 31 0.52 -5.36 8.61
N GLU A 32 1.38 -6.28 9.04
CA GLU A 32 2.46 -6.82 8.20
C GLU A 32 1.87 -7.68 7.07
N ALA A 33 2.39 -7.46 5.86
CA ALA A 33 2.01 -8.24 4.68
C ALA A 33 3.00 -9.37 4.43
N TRP A 34 2.49 -10.54 4.05
CA TRP A 34 3.27 -11.75 3.85
C TRP A 34 2.83 -12.46 2.57
N TYR A 35 3.75 -13.00 1.78
CA TYR A 35 3.42 -13.89 0.67
C TYR A 35 3.74 -15.34 1.04
N VAL A 36 2.79 -16.26 0.88
CA VAL A 36 3.05 -17.70 1.04
C VAL A 36 3.50 -18.28 -0.28
N ASN A 37 4.75 -18.68 -0.38
CA ASN A 37 5.32 -19.18 -1.63
C ASN A 37 4.68 -20.51 -2.07
N MET A 38 4.50 -20.64 -3.38
CA MET A 38 3.83 -21.78 -4.02
C MET A 38 4.57 -23.11 -3.88
N ASN A 39 5.89 -23.07 -3.74
CA ASN A 39 6.78 -24.23 -3.87
C ASN A 39 7.25 -24.75 -2.51
N ASP A 40 7.66 -23.85 -1.61
CA ASP A 40 8.25 -24.24 -0.32
C ASP A 40 7.30 -24.06 0.87
N PHE A 41 6.10 -23.53 0.62
CA PHE A 41 5.05 -23.26 1.60
C PHE A 41 5.51 -22.37 2.76
N ARG A 42 6.54 -21.54 2.53
CA ARG A 42 7.00 -20.56 3.50
C ARG A 42 6.36 -19.21 3.27
N ARG A 43 6.18 -18.46 4.35
CA ARG A 43 5.79 -17.05 4.30
C ARG A 43 7.02 -16.15 4.17
N TYR A 44 6.94 -15.16 3.31
CA TYR A 44 7.98 -14.16 3.08
C TYR A 44 7.43 -12.78 3.39
N TYR A 45 8.19 -12.01 4.16
CA TYR A 45 7.77 -10.69 4.60
C TYR A 45 7.83 -9.67 3.46
N LEU A 46 6.72 -9.00 3.21
CA LEU A 46 6.57 -7.94 2.22
C LEU A 46 6.66 -6.58 2.93
N GLN A 47 7.85 -6.29 3.47
CA GLN A 47 8.10 -5.18 4.39
C GLN A 47 7.54 -3.84 3.88
N ASN A 48 7.89 -3.49 2.66
CA ASN A 48 7.46 -2.28 1.96
C ASN A 48 7.32 -2.58 0.46
N GLY A 49 6.92 -1.58 -0.32
CA GLY A 49 6.74 -1.78 -1.76
C GLY A 49 7.97 -2.26 -2.51
N GLN A 50 9.15 -1.68 -2.24
CA GLN A 50 10.38 -2.08 -2.91
C GLN A 50 10.75 -3.54 -2.60
N ILE A 51 10.69 -3.92 -1.32
CA ILE A 51 10.97 -5.30 -0.90
C ILE A 51 9.90 -6.25 -1.44
N ALA A 52 8.63 -5.88 -1.40
CA ALA A 52 7.56 -6.68 -1.95
C ALA A 52 7.83 -6.98 -3.43
N TYR A 53 8.10 -5.96 -4.23
CA TYR A 53 8.41 -6.12 -5.65
C TYR A 53 9.59 -7.07 -5.90
N VAL A 54 10.68 -6.93 -5.14
CA VAL A 54 11.85 -7.82 -5.25
C VAL A 54 11.49 -9.26 -4.87
N VAL A 55 10.86 -9.45 -3.71
CA VAL A 55 10.45 -10.77 -3.19
C VAL A 55 9.55 -11.50 -4.19
N LEU A 56 8.60 -10.79 -4.78
CA LEU A 56 7.59 -11.40 -5.66
C LEU A 56 8.18 -11.73 -7.03
N ARG A 57 9.03 -10.87 -7.58
CA ARG A 57 9.71 -11.14 -8.85
C ARG A 57 10.71 -12.27 -8.75
N GLU A 58 11.35 -12.46 -7.60
CA GLU A 58 12.22 -13.62 -7.33
C GLU A 58 11.46 -14.94 -7.50
N PHE A 59 10.17 -14.96 -7.13
CA PHE A 59 9.29 -16.13 -7.31
C PHE A 59 8.53 -16.13 -8.64
N GLY A 60 8.82 -15.18 -9.51
CA GLY A 60 8.09 -14.96 -10.75
C GLY A 60 8.29 -16.11 -11.74
N LEU A 61 7.17 -16.69 -12.20
CA LEU A 61 7.15 -17.62 -13.31
C LEU A 61 7.06 -16.86 -14.63
N GLY A 62 7.95 -17.13 -15.57
CA GLY A 62 7.87 -16.55 -16.91
C GLY A 62 6.59 -16.98 -17.65
N ILE A 63 5.97 -16.04 -18.36
CA ILE A 63 4.79 -16.30 -19.22
C ILE A 63 4.90 -15.52 -20.54
N THR A 64 4.35 -16.10 -21.61
CA THR A 64 4.22 -15.45 -22.92
C THR A 64 3.07 -14.45 -22.93
N ASN A 65 3.09 -13.50 -23.87
CA ASN A 65 1.99 -12.54 -24.03
C ASN A 65 0.69 -13.28 -24.39
N ASP A 66 0.75 -14.21 -25.34
CA ASP A 66 -0.39 -15.04 -25.78
C ASP A 66 -1.07 -15.78 -24.62
N ASP A 67 -0.30 -16.35 -23.69
CA ASP A 67 -0.88 -17.10 -22.56
C ASP A 67 -1.37 -16.15 -21.48
N LEU A 68 -0.66 -15.05 -21.23
CA LEU A 68 -1.10 -14.08 -20.24
C LEU A 68 -2.42 -13.42 -20.68
N GLU A 69 -2.61 -13.11 -21.96
CA GLU A 69 -3.85 -12.51 -22.51
C GLU A 69 -5.08 -13.40 -22.33
N LYS A 70 -4.90 -14.72 -22.20
CA LYS A 70 -6.00 -15.64 -21.91
C LYS A 70 -6.45 -15.59 -20.45
N ILE A 71 -5.73 -14.89 -19.58
CA ILE A 71 -6.06 -14.74 -18.15
C ILE A 71 -6.82 -13.42 -17.96
N PRO A 72 -8.04 -13.43 -17.38
CA PRO A 72 -8.83 -12.22 -17.22
C PRO A 72 -8.11 -11.15 -16.39
N VAL A 73 -8.21 -9.90 -16.80
CA VAL A 73 -7.64 -8.75 -16.06
C VAL A 73 -8.52 -8.41 -14.86
N GLY A 74 -7.88 -8.19 -13.72
CA GLY A 74 -8.50 -7.63 -12.53
C GLY A 74 -8.45 -6.10 -12.59
N ILE A 75 -9.59 -5.46 -12.82
CA ILE A 75 -9.73 -4.01 -12.64
C ILE A 75 -10.02 -3.74 -11.18
N LYS A 76 -9.28 -2.78 -10.60
CA LYS A 76 -9.60 -2.26 -9.29
C LYS A 76 -9.58 -0.74 -9.31
N GLU A 77 -10.77 -0.17 -9.15
CA GLU A 77 -11.02 1.22 -8.78
C GLU A 77 -10.46 1.41 -7.35
N LEU A 78 -9.22 1.87 -7.24
CA LEU A 78 -8.68 2.45 -6.01
C LEU A 78 -8.76 3.96 -6.20
N ASP A 79 -9.32 4.67 -5.23
CA ASP A 79 -9.56 6.12 -5.30
C ASP A 79 -8.28 6.95 -5.51
N ASP A 80 -7.10 6.37 -5.26
CA ASP A 80 -5.80 7.03 -5.37
C ASP A 80 -5.03 6.68 -6.67
N GLN A 81 -5.65 5.96 -7.62
CA GLN A 81 -5.05 5.72 -8.94
C GLN A 81 -5.37 6.86 -9.92
N VAL A 82 -4.37 7.26 -10.69
CA VAL A 82 -4.54 8.19 -11.82
C VAL A 82 -5.27 7.46 -12.95
N ASP A 83 -6.33 8.08 -13.44
CA ASP A 83 -7.15 7.73 -14.61
C ASP A 83 -7.30 9.03 -15.42
N SER A 84 -6.44 9.20 -16.42
CA SER A 84 -6.23 10.47 -17.11
C SER A 84 -7.35 10.83 -18.09
N ASP A 85 -8.06 9.84 -18.61
CA ASP A 85 -9.16 10.04 -19.55
C ASP A 85 -10.55 9.69 -18.99
N ASN A 86 -10.60 9.21 -17.74
CA ASN A 86 -11.80 8.91 -16.94
C ASN A 86 -12.68 7.79 -17.53
N ASP A 87 -12.05 6.79 -18.14
CA ASP A 87 -12.75 5.65 -18.74
C ASP A 87 -12.93 4.45 -17.78
N SER A 88 -12.50 4.61 -16.52
CA SER A 88 -12.45 3.60 -15.45
C SER A 88 -11.33 2.57 -15.55
N LEU A 89 -10.29 2.85 -16.35
CA LEU A 89 -9.06 2.08 -16.46
C LEU A 89 -7.86 2.97 -16.07
N ALA A 90 -7.19 2.65 -14.96
CA ALA A 90 -6.08 3.48 -14.50
C ALA A 90 -4.89 3.46 -15.49
N ASP A 91 -4.21 4.59 -15.69
CA ASP A 91 -3.08 4.79 -16.61
C ASP A 91 -2.01 3.69 -16.51
N ARG A 92 -1.77 3.20 -15.28
CA ARG A 92 -0.78 2.14 -15.03
C ARG A 92 -1.19 0.81 -15.64
N LEU A 93 -2.48 0.48 -15.60
CA LEU A 93 -3.00 -0.75 -16.19
C LEU A 93 -3.09 -0.61 -17.70
N GLU A 94 -3.46 0.56 -18.19
CA GLU A 94 -3.42 0.89 -19.61
C GLU A 94 -2.03 0.73 -20.23
N GLU A 95 -0.99 1.25 -19.57
CA GLU A 95 0.40 1.03 -19.99
C GLU A 95 0.74 -0.47 -20.12
N ALA A 96 0.17 -1.32 -19.26
CA ALA A 96 0.40 -2.75 -19.25
C ALA A 96 -0.41 -3.52 -20.32
N LEU A 97 -1.56 -2.97 -20.72
CA LEU A 97 -2.42 -3.51 -21.76
C LEU A 97 -2.10 -2.94 -23.16
N GLY A 98 -1.36 -1.83 -23.21
CA GLY A 98 -0.99 -1.14 -24.44
C GLY A 98 -2.01 -0.13 -24.95
N THR A 99 -3.05 0.18 -24.16
CA THR A 99 -4.03 1.23 -24.46
C THR A 99 -3.43 2.62 -24.23
N ASN A 100 -4.13 3.66 -24.67
CA ASN A 100 -3.67 5.04 -24.61
C ASN A 100 -4.34 5.79 -23.44
N PRO A 101 -3.60 6.17 -22.38
CA PRO A 101 -4.17 6.80 -21.19
C PRO A 101 -4.82 8.17 -21.36
N LEU A 102 -4.81 8.70 -22.58
CA LEU A 102 -5.40 9.99 -22.92
C LEU A 102 -6.57 9.83 -23.90
N SER A 103 -7.07 8.61 -24.11
CA SER A 103 -8.10 8.28 -25.07
C SER A 103 -9.00 7.19 -24.51
N PRO A 104 -10.24 7.53 -24.09
CA PRO A 104 -11.13 6.56 -23.46
C PRO A 104 -11.43 5.33 -24.33
N ASP A 105 -11.26 5.43 -25.64
CA ASP A 105 -11.46 4.38 -26.63
C ASP A 105 -10.18 4.34 -27.50
N SER A 106 -9.33 3.34 -27.29
CA SER A 106 -8.01 3.28 -27.91
C SER A 106 -8.04 2.77 -29.35
N ASP A 107 -9.02 1.93 -29.72
CA ASP A 107 -9.14 1.35 -31.05
C ASP A 107 -10.20 2.01 -31.94
N GLY A 108 -11.01 2.89 -31.36
CA GLY A 108 -11.98 3.75 -32.04
C GLY A 108 -13.26 3.01 -32.45
N ASP A 109 -13.60 1.90 -31.79
CA ASP A 109 -14.76 1.08 -32.13
C ASP A 109 -16.08 1.53 -31.47
N GLY A 110 -16.00 2.52 -30.57
CA GLY A 110 -17.13 3.12 -29.87
C GLY A 110 -17.40 2.58 -28.46
N TYR A 111 -16.57 1.68 -27.94
CA TYR A 111 -16.56 1.24 -26.55
C TYR A 111 -15.31 1.75 -25.83
N THR A 112 -15.42 2.05 -24.53
CA THR A 112 -14.25 2.50 -23.78
C THR A 112 -13.38 1.34 -23.33
N ASP A 113 -12.05 1.53 -23.25
CA ASP A 113 -11.10 0.48 -22.90
C ASP A 113 -11.45 -0.17 -21.55
N GLY A 114 -11.80 0.65 -20.55
CA GLY A 114 -12.26 0.20 -19.24
C GLY A 114 -13.52 -0.66 -19.30
N VAL A 115 -14.50 -0.32 -20.15
CA VAL A 115 -15.72 -1.12 -20.35
C VAL A 115 -15.38 -2.44 -21.02
N GLU A 116 -14.51 -2.43 -22.00
CA GLU A 116 -14.11 -3.63 -22.72
C GLU A 116 -13.36 -4.60 -21.83
N VAL A 117 -12.33 -4.14 -21.11
CA VAL A 117 -11.56 -4.97 -20.19
C VAL A 117 -12.46 -5.55 -19.09
N LYS A 118 -13.41 -4.76 -18.56
CA LYS A 118 -14.37 -5.23 -17.54
C LYS A 118 -15.27 -6.35 -18.05
N ASN A 119 -15.61 -6.32 -19.33
CA ASN A 119 -16.48 -7.30 -19.99
C ASN A 119 -15.71 -8.37 -20.79
N SER A 120 -14.38 -8.41 -20.65
CA SER A 120 -13.49 -9.34 -21.36
C SER A 120 -13.54 -9.19 -22.89
N TYR A 121 -13.54 -7.97 -23.38
CA TYR A 121 -13.31 -7.58 -24.78
C TYR A 121 -11.86 -7.12 -24.97
N GLN A 122 -11.42 -7.00 -26.22
CA GLN A 122 -10.07 -6.59 -26.59
C GLN A 122 -10.02 -5.06 -26.76
N PRO A 123 -9.33 -4.29 -25.90
CA PRO A 123 -9.31 -2.82 -26.01
C PRO A 123 -8.42 -2.26 -27.14
N LEU A 124 -7.90 -3.14 -27.99
CA LEU A 124 -6.99 -2.81 -29.10
C LEU A 124 -7.35 -3.58 -30.36
N GLY A 125 -8.57 -4.12 -30.44
CA GLY A 125 -8.96 -4.97 -31.53
C GLY A 125 -10.36 -5.55 -31.41
N PRO A 126 -10.85 -6.18 -32.49
CA PRO A 126 -12.25 -6.52 -32.55
C PRO A 126 -12.63 -7.67 -31.61
N GLY A 127 -13.69 -7.44 -30.83
CA GLY A 127 -14.48 -8.50 -30.22
C GLY A 127 -13.91 -9.09 -28.94
N LYS A 128 -14.49 -10.22 -28.53
CA LYS A 128 -14.30 -10.77 -27.18
C LYS A 128 -12.91 -11.42 -27.01
N GLN A 129 -12.28 -11.16 -25.86
CA GLN A 129 -11.05 -11.83 -25.46
C GLN A 129 -11.27 -13.35 -25.30
N THR A 130 -10.34 -14.15 -25.82
CA THR A 130 -10.39 -15.61 -25.65
C THR A 130 -9.80 -15.97 -24.28
N ILE A 131 -10.68 -16.25 -23.31
CA ILE A 131 -10.28 -16.57 -21.94
C ILE A 131 -10.06 -18.08 -21.76
N ASP A 132 -8.95 -18.46 -21.14
CA ASP A 132 -8.66 -19.81 -20.66
C ASP A 132 -8.73 -19.87 -19.12
N LEU A 133 -9.90 -20.23 -18.61
CA LEU A 133 -10.13 -20.37 -17.17
C LEU A 133 -9.33 -21.53 -16.54
N SER A 134 -8.93 -22.52 -17.33
CA SER A 134 -8.13 -23.65 -16.84
C SER A 134 -6.68 -23.21 -16.61
N LEU A 135 -6.13 -22.43 -17.54
CA LEU A 135 -4.84 -21.76 -17.38
C LEU A 135 -4.85 -20.84 -16.17
N ALA A 136 -5.84 -19.94 -16.09
CA ALA A 136 -5.99 -19.01 -14.96
C ALA A 136 -6.08 -19.76 -13.62
N SER A 137 -6.87 -20.84 -13.56
CA SER A 137 -7.02 -21.66 -12.36
C SER A 137 -5.72 -22.36 -11.96
N ARG A 138 -4.96 -22.87 -12.92
CA ARG A 138 -3.67 -23.53 -12.68
C ARG A 138 -2.60 -22.55 -12.19
N LEU A 139 -2.70 -21.29 -12.57
CA LEU A 139 -1.74 -20.25 -12.20
C LEU A 139 -2.15 -19.42 -10.98
N LYS A 140 -3.27 -19.74 -10.32
CA LYS A 140 -3.69 -19.05 -9.08
C LYS A 140 -2.57 -18.98 -8.05
N GLY A 141 -2.38 -17.79 -7.50
CA GLY A 141 -1.37 -17.50 -6.50
C GLY A 141 0.06 -17.34 -7.03
N GLN A 142 0.27 -17.56 -8.33
CA GLN A 142 1.56 -17.31 -8.96
C GLN A 142 1.78 -15.81 -9.19
N ILE A 143 3.05 -15.43 -9.12
CA ILE A 143 3.54 -14.22 -9.73
C ILE A 143 4.02 -14.58 -11.13
N LEU A 144 3.56 -13.85 -12.14
CA LEU A 144 3.90 -14.07 -13.53
C LEU A 144 4.73 -12.91 -14.06
N LEU A 145 5.76 -13.21 -14.84
CA LEU A 145 6.62 -12.23 -15.49
C LEU A 145 6.46 -12.33 -17.00
N GLN A 146 6.05 -11.24 -17.65
CA GLN A 146 6.00 -11.20 -19.12
C GLN A 146 7.42 -11.26 -19.69
N VAL A 147 7.78 -12.37 -20.33
CA VAL A 147 9.16 -12.57 -20.85
C VAL A 147 9.35 -12.03 -22.27
N GLN A 148 8.27 -11.63 -22.94
CA GLN A 148 8.27 -11.12 -24.33
C GLN A 148 7.99 -9.61 -24.41
N SER A 149 8.10 -8.91 -23.28
CA SER A 149 7.77 -7.48 -23.15
C SER A 149 8.75 -6.79 -22.18
N LYS A 150 8.34 -5.71 -21.52
CA LYS A 150 9.15 -4.92 -20.57
C LYS A 150 9.40 -5.64 -19.23
N GLY A 151 9.07 -6.92 -19.10
CA GLY A 151 9.21 -7.66 -17.85
C GLY A 151 8.12 -7.33 -16.82
N GLN A 152 6.93 -6.89 -17.27
CA GLN A 152 5.79 -6.62 -16.41
C GLN A 152 5.50 -7.81 -15.48
N ALA A 153 5.28 -7.52 -14.19
CA ALA A 153 4.90 -8.50 -13.20
C ALA A 153 3.38 -8.50 -12.97
N TRP A 154 2.80 -9.68 -12.76
CA TRP A 154 1.38 -9.87 -12.56
C TRP A 154 1.13 -10.85 -11.42
N TYR A 155 0.16 -10.57 -10.56
CA TYR A 155 -0.30 -11.52 -9.55
C TYR A 155 -1.62 -12.14 -9.98
N ILE A 156 -1.70 -13.47 -10.00
CA ILE A 156 -2.96 -14.17 -10.24
C ILE A 156 -3.65 -14.38 -8.91
N ASN A 157 -4.69 -13.59 -8.63
CA ASN A 157 -5.36 -13.64 -7.34
C ASN A 157 -6.07 -15.00 -7.14
N PRO A 158 -5.75 -15.76 -6.07
CA PRO A 158 -6.40 -17.03 -5.78
C PRO A 158 -7.94 -16.94 -5.66
N ALA A 159 -8.45 -15.79 -5.18
CA ALA A 159 -9.87 -15.62 -4.90
C ALA A 159 -10.75 -15.54 -6.18
N ASP A 160 -10.25 -14.93 -7.26
CA ASP A 160 -11.04 -14.69 -8.48
C ASP A 160 -10.38 -15.19 -9.77
N SER A 161 -9.14 -15.68 -9.72
CA SER A 161 -8.36 -16.15 -10.88
C SER A 161 -7.97 -15.04 -11.88
N LYS A 162 -8.09 -13.77 -11.52
CA LYS A 162 -7.73 -12.65 -12.38
C LYS A 162 -6.27 -12.24 -12.19
N ARG A 163 -5.66 -11.69 -13.24
CA ARG A 163 -4.32 -11.10 -13.22
C ARG A 163 -4.39 -9.63 -12.80
N TYR A 164 -3.57 -9.25 -11.83
CA TYR A 164 -3.43 -7.88 -11.35
C TYR A 164 -2.02 -7.38 -11.63
N TYR A 165 -1.91 -6.21 -12.26
CA TYR A 165 -0.63 -5.66 -12.68
C TYR A 165 0.18 -5.12 -11.50
N LEU A 166 1.44 -5.50 -11.40
CA LEU A 166 2.38 -5.09 -10.34
C LEU A 166 3.46 -4.18 -10.95
N LYS A 167 3.08 -2.96 -11.34
CA LYS A 167 3.95 -2.00 -12.06
C LYS A 167 5.30 -1.81 -11.40
N ASP A 168 5.28 -1.44 -10.13
CA ASP A 168 6.44 -1.10 -9.32
C ASP A 168 6.20 -1.49 -7.85
N GLY A 169 7.13 -1.14 -6.97
CA GLY A 169 7.01 -1.44 -5.55
C GLY A 169 5.77 -0.86 -4.89
N LEU A 170 5.47 0.41 -5.14
CA LEU A 170 4.33 1.08 -4.52
C LEU A 170 3.02 0.48 -5.01
N ALA A 171 2.86 0.33 -6.33
CA ALA A 171 1.69 -0.26 -6.96
C ALA A 171 1.48 -1.72 -6.53
N ALA A 172 2.56 -2.51 -6.46
CA ALA A 172 2.50 -3.87 -5.97
C ALA A 172 2.03 -3.91 -4.52
N TYR A 173 2.56 -3.04 -3.66
CA TYR A 173 2.16 -2.97 -2.26
C TYR A 173 0.67 -2.67 -2.09
N GLU A 174 0.16 -1.64 -2.77
CA GLU A 174 -1.25 -1.25 -2.72
C GLU A 174 -2.18 -2.39 -3.14
N ILE A 175 -1.92 -2.95 -4.33
CA ILE A 175 -2.74 -4.02 -4.90
C ILE A 175 -2.69 -5.25 -3.99
N MET A 176 -1.52 -5.60 -3.49
CA MET A 176 -1.35 -6.80 -2.68
C MET A 176 -2.01 -6.68 -1.31
N ARG A 177 -1.96 -5.51 -0.69
CA ARG A 177 -2.70 -5.27 0.55
C ARG A 177 -4.19 -5.28 0.31
N PHE A 178 -4.66 -4.73 -0.81
CA PHE A 178 -6.08 -4.79 -1.16
C PHE A 178 -6.57 -6.23 -1.39
N LEU A 179 -5.77 -7.06 -2.07
CA LEU A 179 -6.10 -8.46 -2.38
C LEU A 179 -5.74 -9.43 -1.25
N SER A 180 -5.16 -8.94 -0.15
CA SER A 180 -4.68 -9.77 0.94
C SER A 180 -5.81 -10.44 1.70
N LEU A 181 -5.55 -11.66 2.16
CA LEU A 181 -6.41 -12.35 3.11
C LEU A 181 -5.97 -12.01 4.54
N GLY A 182 -6.90 -11.52 5.36
CA GLY A 182 -6.63 -11.27 6.78
C GLY A 182 -6.25 -12.56 7.52
N ILE A 183 -5.22 -12.51 8.35
CA ILE A 183 -4.76 -13.63 9.17
C ILE A 183 -4.42 -13.20 10.60
N THR A 184 -4.77 -14.05 11.57
CA THR A 184 -4.42 -13.86 12.99
C THR A 184 -2.96 -14.26 13.26
N ASN A 185 -2.37 -13.76 14.34
CA ASN A 185 -0.98 -14.06 14.72
C ASN A 185 -0.80 -15.57 14.95
N LYS A 186 -1.74 -16.19 15.66
CA LYS A 186 -1.76 -17.64 15.94
C LYS A 186 -1.78 -18.49 14.67
N ASN A 187 -2.50 -18.06 13.64
CA ASN A 187 -2.57 -18.77 12.37
C ASN A 187 -1.32 -18.50 11.53
N LEU A 188 -0.85 -17.24 11.52
CA LEU A 188 0.37 -16.87 10.82
C LEU A 188 1.54 -17.72 11.32
N GLU A 189 1.76 -17.82 12.64
CA GLU A 189 2.80 -18.63 13.31
C GLU A 189 2.89 -20.09 12.84
N GLN A 190 1.79 -20.69 12.37
CA GLN A 190 1.77 -22.06 11.85
C GLN A 190 2.41 -22.20 10.45
N ILE A 191 2.69 -21.08 9.78
CA ILE A 191 3.31 -21.03 8.45
C ILE A 191 4.80 -20.72 8.63
N PRO A 192 5.72 -21.63 8.25
CA PRO A 192 7.16 -21.40 8.42
C PRO A 192 7.63 -20.14 7.70
N THR A 193 8.55 -19.39 8.30
CA THR A 193 9.11 -18.19 7.67
C THR A 193 10.25 -18.54 6.72
N GLY A 194 10.25 -17.91 5.55
CA GLY A 194 11.34 -17.93 4.58
C GLY A 194 12.23 -16.72 4.74
N VAL A 195 13.51 -16.86 4.35
CA VAL A 195 14.48 -15.78 4.35
C VAL A 195 15.03 -15.66 2.95
N LEU A 196 15.01 -14.45 2.40
CA LEU A 196 15.65 -14.14 1.12
C LEU A 196 16.87 -13.29 1.41
N ASN A 197 18.05 -13.80 1.05
CA ASN A 197 19.30 -13.08 1.21
C ASN A 197 19.51 -12.20 -0.02
N PHE A 198 18.94 -11.00 -0.01
CA PHE A 198 19.19 -10.03 -1.06
C PHE A 198 20.40 -9.18 -0.72
N THR A 199 21.38 -9.12 -1.63
CA THR A 199 22.33 -8.00 -1.65
C THR A 199 21.66 -6.91 -2.46
N ILE A 200 20.95 -6.01 -1.79
CA ILE A 200 20.42 -4.82 -2.47
C ILE A 200 21.65 -3.95 -2.69
N ASP A 201 22.18 -3.92 -3.91
CA ASP A 201 23.12 -2.88 -4.34
C ASP A 201 22.35 -1.55 -4.29
N THR A 202 22.22 -1.00 -3.09
CA THR A 202 21.82 0.38 -2.92
C THR A 202 22.92 1.19 -3.60
N PRO A 203 22.63 1.98 -4.66
CA PRO A 203 23.61 2.92 -5.15
C PRO A 203 24.10 3.72 -3.94
N THR A 204 25.41 3.68 -3.70
CA THR A 204 26.02 4.42 -2.59
C THR A 204 25.50 5.85 -2.68
N PRO A 205 24.81 6.37 -1.64
CA PRO A 205 24.31 7.73 -1.71
C PRO A 205 25.51 8.62 -2.01
N ALA A 206 25.41 9.41 -3.08
CA ALA A 206 26.45 10.37 -3.43
C ALA A 206 26.77 11.20 -2.18
N PRO A 207 28.05 11.44 -1.87
CA PRO A 207 28.44 12.19 -0.68
C PRO A 207 27.71 13.54 -0.70
N VAL A 208 26.83 13.73 0.28
CA VAL A 208 26.07 14.97 0.44
C VAL A 208 27.09 16.09 0.68
N PRO A 209 27.07 17.22 -0.06
CA PRO A 209 27.99 18.31 0.17
C PRO A 209 27.76 18.86 1.58
N VAL A 210 28.81 18.87 2.39
CA VAL A 210 28.79 19.49 3.71
C VAL A 210 28.84 21.01 3.51
N THR A 211 27.72 21.69 3.69
CA THR A 211 27.70 23.16 3.83
C THR A 211 27.64 23.52 5.31
N GLU A 212 28.63 24.32 5.73
CA GLU A 212 28.86 24.76 7.10
C GLU A 212 27.67 25.49 7.73
N SER A 213 27.50 25.29 9.03
CA SER A 213 26.53 25.95 9.89
C SER A 213 26.97 27.37 10.29
N PRO A 214 26.05 28.33 10.45
CA PRO A 214 26.24 29.46 11.36
C PRO A 214 25.53 29.20 12.70
N GLN A 215 26.18 29.63 13.78
CA GLN A 215 25.77 29.42 15.18
C GLN A 215 24.57 30.27 15.64
N SER A 216 23.78 29.64 16.52
CA SER A 216 23.18 30.11 17.78
C SER A 216 22.28 31.35 17.78
N ASN A 217 21.01 31.14 18.20
CA ASN A 217 20.36 31.88 19.28
C ASN A 217 19.32 30.98 19.96
N ASN A 218 19.28 31.01 21.30
CA ASN A 218 18.61 30.04 22.16
C ASN A 218 17.07 30.18 22.19
N GLU A 219 16.37 29.17 21.68
CA GLU A 219 15.06 28.69 22.15
C GLU A 219 15.17 27.17 22.29
N PRO A 220 14.38 26.50 23.16
CA PRO A 220 14.53 25.07 23.39
C PRO A 220 14.29 24.27 22.09
N THR A 221 15.37 23.70 21.55
CA THR A 221 15.41 22.91 20.31
C THR A 221 14.88 21.48 20.51
N VAL A 222 13.67 21.35 21.05
CA VAL A 222 13.00 20.05 21.07
C VAL A 222 12.37 19.85 19.70
N ASN A 223 13.08 19.17 18.79
CA ASN A 223 12.44 18.65 17.59
C ASN A 223 11.41 17.59 18.03
N PRO A 224 10.17 17.65 17.51
CA PRO A 224 9.16 16.67 17.88
C PRO A 224 9.59 15.27 17.41
N ALA A 225 9.27 14.23 18.18
CA ALA A 225 9.55 12.85 17.79
C ALA A 225 8.64 12.43 16.61
N GLY A 226 9.19 11.65 15.66
CA GLY A 226 8.43 11.10 14.53
C GLY A 226 9.23 11.02 13.23
N ALA A 227 8.86 10.09 12.33
CA ALA A 227 9.49 9.94 11.01
C ALA A 227 9.09 11.05 10.04
N TYR A 228 7.87 11.58 10.19
CA TYR A 228 7.40 12.78 9.49
C TYR A 228 7.62 14.01 10.36
N GLN A 229 8.09 15.09 9.74
CA GLN A 229 8.43 16.33 10.41
C GLN A 229 7.93 17.49 9.56
N TRP A 230 7.20 18.41 10.18
CA TRP A 230 6.72 19.64 9.56
C TRP A 230 7.00 20.82 10.49
N VAL A 231 7.36 21.97 9.93
CA VAL A 231 7.62 23.21 10.65
C VAL A 231 6.97 24.34 9.89
N GLY A 232 6.24 25.21 10.58
CA GLY A 232 5.73 26.43 9.97
C GLY A 232 5.57 27.58 10.96
N PRO A 233 5.56 28.81 10.43
CA PRO A 233 5.52 30.01 11.25
C PRO A 233 4.12 30.27 11.82
N HIS A 234 4.01 31.11 12.85
CA HIS A 234 2.76 31.76 13.27
C HIS A 234 3.04 33.17 13.79
N GLN A 235 2.02 34.04 13.78
CA GLN A 235 2.15 35.46 14.21
C GLN A 235 1.50 35.75 15.58
N THR A 236 1.17 34.70 16.34
CA THR A 236 0.50 34.78 17.65
C THR A 236 1.48 34.56 18.80
N THR A 237 1.06 34.83 20.04
CA THR A 237 1.86 34.38 21.21
C THR A 237 1.84 32.86 21.34
N GLN A 238 2.85 32.27 22.02
CA GLN A 238 2.90 30.84 22.31
C GLN A 238 1.63 30.34 23.04
N ALA A 239 1.14 31.10 24.03
CA ALA A 239 -0.05 30.73 24.80
C ALA A 239 -1.34 30.76 23.94
N GLU A 240 -1.45 31.72 23.03
CA GLU A 240 -2.56 31.79 22.08
C GLU A 240 -2.48 30.64 21.06
N ALA A 241 -1.28 30.32 20.58
CA ALA A 241 -1.07 29.20 19.67
C ALA A 241 -1.42 27.85 20.32
N ILE A 242 -1.03 27.63 21.57
CA ILE A 242 -1.44 26.45 22.36
C ILE A 242 -2.97 26.37 22.43
N THR A 243 -3.64 27.48 22.78
CA THR A 243 -5.11 27.52 22.88
C THR A 243 -5.78 27.16 21.55
N LYS A 244 -5.28 27.69 20.43
CA LYS A 244 -5.82 27.40 19.08
C LYS A 244 -5.62 25.93 18.70
N ILE A 245 -4.43 25.37 18.95
CA ILE A 245 -4.13 23.97 18.65
C ILE A 245 -4.98 23.03 19.50
N ASP A 246 -5.18 23.33 20.79
CA ASP A 246 -5.99 22.53 21.69
C ASP A 246 -7.46 22.48 21.24
N ALA A 247 -8.04 23.65 20.93
CA ALA A 247 -9.40 23.73 20.41
C ALA A 247 -9.59 23.00 19.07
N TYR A 248 -8.61 23.10 18.17
CA TYR A 248 -8.63 22.37 16.90
C TYR A 248 -8.53 20.87 17.09
N LEU A 249 -7.68 20.40 18.01
CA LEU A 249 -7.55 18.98 18.30
C LEU A 249 -8.87 18.41 18.85
N ASP A 250 -9.54 19.14 19.72
CA ASP A 250 -10.86 18.76 20.24
C ASP A 250 -11.92 18.70 19.14
N GLU A 251 -11.92 19.62 18.18
CA GLU A 251 -12.81 19.56 17.03
C GLU A 251 -12.52 18.33 16.15
N LEU A 252 -11.26 18.14 15.77
CA LEU A 252 -10.81 17.05 14.92
C LEU A 252 -11.09 15.68 15.54
N ILE A 253 -10.89 15.55 16.85
CA ILE A 253 -11.18 14.33 17.62
C ILE A 253 -12.68 14.02 17.60
N ASN A 254 -13.55 15.01 17.56
CA ASN A 254 -15.01 14.83 17.57
C ASN A 254 -15.62 14.77 16.17
N GLN A 255 -14.83 14.99 15.13
CA GLN A 255 -15.28 14.94 13.74
C GLN A 255 -15.50 13.50 13.27
N ASN A 256 -16.59 13.29 12.52
CA ASN A 256 -16.84 12.04 11.83
C ASN A 256 -16.29 12.11 10.41
N PHE A 257 -15.39 11.18 10.09
CA PHE A 257 -14.82 11.02 8.76
C PHE A 257 -15.51 9.87 8.04
N SER A 258 -15.97 10.10 6.81
CA SER A 258 -16.66 9.06 6.04
C SER A 258 -15.74 7.86 5.82
N GLY A 259 -16.19 6.67 6.25
CA GLY A 259 -15.44 5.42 6.10
C GLY A 259 -14.23 5.27 7.03
N VAL A 260 -14.00 6.18 7.97
CA VAL A 260 -12.86 6.13 8.91
C VAL A 260 -13.35 6.22 10.35
N GLU A 261 -13.01 5.23 11.15
CA GLU A 261 -13.26 5.17 12.59
C GLU A 261 -12.02 5.65 13.35
N LEU A 262 -12.18 6.63 14.24
CA LEU A 262 -11.13 7.05 15.16
C LEU A 262 -11.43 6.52 16.57
N SER A 263 -10.47 5.84 17.20
CA SER A 263 -10.58 5.26 18.54
C SER A 263 -9.30 5.46 19.35
N ASN A 264 -9.27 5.06 20.63
CA ASN A 264 -8.10 5.16 21.52
C ASN A 264 -7.42 6.54 21.51
N LYS A 265 -8.24 7.60 21.50
CA LYS A 265 -7.79 8.98 21.37
C LYS A 265 -7.24 9.46 22.71
N GLN A 266 -6.01 9.96 22.70
CA GLN A 266 -5.32 10.45 23.88
C GLN A 266 -4.54 11.70 23.50
N SER A 267 -4.59 12.72 24.35
CA SER A 267 -3.79 13.93 24.22
C SER A 267 -3.38 14.41 25.61
N SER A 268 -2.18 14.99 25.70
CA SER A 268 -1.68 15.59 26.93
C SER A 268 -0.64 16.65 26.64
N TRP A 269 -0.76 17.79 27.32
CA TRP A 269 0.23 18.86 27.28
C TRP A 269 1.25 18.70 28.40
N SER A 270 2.51 18.96 28.08
CA SER A 270 3.60 19.14 29.02
C SER A 270 4.36 20.42 28.66
N GLY A 271 3.97 21.54 29.29
CA GLY A 271 4.47 22.85 28.91
C GLY A 271 3.99 23.25 27.52
N ASN A 272 4.92 23.47 26.60
CA ASN A 272 4.64 23.85 25.21
C ASN A 272 4.66 22.65 24.23
N VAL A 273 4.69 21.43 24.76
CA VAL A 273 4.69 20.20 23.97
C VAL A 273 3.38 19.46 24.19
N LEU A 274 2.62 19.27 23.12
CA LEU A 274 1.46 18.39 23.06
C LEU A 274 1.94 17.03 22.58
N SER A 275 1.69 15.98 23.35
CA SER A 275 1.78 14.60 22.86
C SER A 275 0.38 14.06 22.64
N PHE A 276 0.17 13.42 21.49
CA PHE A 276 -1.12 12.80 21.18
C PHE A 276 -0.95 11.42 20.54
N SER A 277 -2.00 10.62 20.65
CA SER A 277 -2.13 9.38 19.91
C SER A 277 -3.59 9.04 19.65
N PHE A 278 -3.83 8.35 18.55
CA PHE A 278 -5.15 7.81 18.23
C PHE A 278 -5.01 6.60 17.32
N THR A 279 -6.02 5.75 17.30
CA THR A 279 -6.13 4.63 16.37
C THR A 279 -7.06 5.00 15.24
N ILE A 280 -6.55 4.99 14.02
CA ILE A 280 -7.34 5.07 12.79
C ILE A 280 -7.73 3.65 12.38
N LYS A 281 -9.01 3.45 12.09
CA LYS A 281 -9.49 2.23 11.47
C LYS A 281 -10.28 2.54 10.20
N LYS A 282 -9.86 1.99 9.07
CA LYS A 282 -10.55 2.10 7.78
C LYS A 282 -10.63 0.70 7.19
N LEU A 283 -11.86 0.23 6.93
CA LEU A 283 -12.11 -1.16 6.52
C LEU A 283 -11.52 -2.17 7.53
N PHE A 284 -10.52 -2.94 7.11
CA PHE A 284 -9.79 -3.94 7.89
C PHE A 284 -8.44 -3.45 8.41
N ILE A 285 -8.04 -2.21 8.07
CA ILE A 285 -6.78 -1.63 8.52
C ILE A 285 -7.01 -0.86 9.81
N SER A 286 -6.20 -1.15 10.82
CA SER A 286 -6.14 -0.45 12.10
C SER A 286 -4.69 -0.02 12.35
N ALA A 287 -4.47 1.26 12.61
CA ALA A 287 -3.12 1.80 12.83
C ALA A 287 -3.14 2.86 13.92
N GLN A 288 -2.21 2.77 14.87
CA GLN A 288 -2.01 3.80 15.87
C GLN A 288 -1.09 4.88 15.33
N ILE A 289 -1.59 6.11 15.29
CA ILE A 289 -0.78 7.31 15.06
C ILE A 289 -0.33 7.85 16.40
N LYS A 290 0.94 8.25 16.45
CA LYS A 290 1.50 9.02 17.57
C LYS A 290 2.11 10.29 17.00
N GLY A 291 2.00 11.38 17.75
CA GLY A 291 2.55 12.65 17.32
C GLY A 291 2.89 13.56 18.46
N GLN A 292 3.70 14.56 18.12
CA GLN A 292 4.05 15.65 19.00
C GLN A 292 3.88 16.98 18.27
N VAL A 293 3.25 17.94 18.93
CA VAL A 293 3.28 19.35 18.51
C VAL A 293 4.12 20.12 19.51
N VAL A 294 5.11 20.84 19.02
CA VAL A 294 5.93 21.76 19.81
C VAL A 294 5.61 23.17 19.37
N VAL A 295 5.18 24.00 20.31
CA VAL A 295 4.81 25.40 20.05
C VAL A 295 5.89 26.31 20.61
N THR A 296 6.41 27.21 19.80
CA THR A 296 7.37 28.25 20.22
C THR A 296 6.70 29.62 20.17
N ASN A 297 7.46 30.71 20.25
CA ASN A 297 6.88 32.04 20.13
C ASN A 297 6.55 32.45 18.68
N ASN A 298 7.15 31.77 17.70
CA ASN A 298 7.06 32.12 16.28
C ASN A 298 6.84 30.93 15.35
N GLU A 299 6.98 29.69 15.83
CA GLU A 299 6.85 28.47 15.03
C GLU A 299 6.03 27.39 15.74
N VAL A 300 5.33 26.61 14.94
CA VAL A 300 4.76 25.32 15.32
C VAL A 300 5.54 24.22 14.61
N LYS A 301 5.93 23.19 15.36
CA LYS A 301 6.63 22.01 14.85
C LYS A 301 5.77 20.78 15.10
N LEU A 302 5.50 20.02 14.05
CA LEU A 302 4.72 18.79 14.10
C LEU A 302 5.63 17.60 13.77
N GLY A 303 5.70 16.64 14.68
CA GLY A 303 6.29 15.33 14.45
C GLY A 303 5.21 14.28 14.45
N LEU A 304 5.19 13.43 13.43
CA LEU A 304 4.26 12.31 13.34
C LEU A 304 5.04 11.01 13.14
N ASP A 305 4.69 10.02 13.95
CA ASP A 305 5.06 8.64 13.75
C ASP A 305 3.92 7.96 12.99
N PHE A 306 4.07 7.91 11.66
CA PHE A 306 3.16 7.19 10.78
C PHE A 306 3.66 5.77 10.62
N PRO A 307 2.91 4.76 11.09
CA PRO A 307 3.10 3.40 10.62
C PRO A 307 3.02 3.41 9.08
N GLU A 308 3.93 2.70 8.39
CA GLU A 308 3.94 2.65 6.92
C GLU A 308 2.58 2.22 6.34
N ILE A 309 1.78 1.45 7.08
CA ILE A 309 0.42 1.07 6.69
C ILE A 309 -0.51 2.28 6.41
N ILE A 310 -0.29 3.45 7.02
CA ILE A 310 -1.12 4.63 6.78
C ILE A 310 -0.95 5.14 5.34
N THR A 311 0.21 4.92 4.70
CA THR A 311 0.47 5.40 3.34
C THR A 311 -0.39 4.71 2.27
N VAL A 312 -1.11 3.65 2.65
CA VAL A 312 -2.08 2.94 1.78
C VAL A 312 -3.33 3.78 1.49
N PHE A 313 -3.60 4.82 2.28
CA PHE A 313 -4.81 5.65 2.12
C PHE A 313 -4.51 7.15 1.98
N VAL A 314 -3.30 7.57 2.36
CA VAL A 314 -2.89 8.97 2.42
C VAL A 314 -1.40 9.01 2.12
N THR A 315 -1.01 9.61 0.99
CA THR A 315 0.40 9.80 0.64
C THR A 315 1.05 10.84 1.55
N LYS A 316 2.38 10.84 1.64
CA LYS A 316 3.11 11.84 2.42
C LYS A 316 2.84 13.26 1.91
N GLU A 317 2.76 13.43 0.60
CA GLU A 317 2.47 14.71 -0.06
C GLU A 317 1.06 15.20 0.29
N LYS A 318 0.09 14.28 0.40
CA LYS A 318 -1.27 14.60 0.83
C LYS A 318 -1.33 14.96 2.32
N VAL A 319 -0.52 14.32 3.16
CA VAL A 319 -0.33 14.75 4.56
C VAL A 319 0.25 16.16 4.60
N ASP A 320 1.32 16.42 3.86
CA ASP A 320 1.97 17.74 3.79
C ASP A 320 0.99 18.83 3.38
N ALA A 321 0.22 18.60 2.31
CA ALA A 321 -0.78 19.54 1.83
C ALA A 321 -1.87 19.83 2.87
N ILE A 322 -2.41 18.78 3.51
CA ILE A 322 -3.47 18.93 4.53
C ILE A 322 -2.93 19.63 5.78
N VAL A 323 -1.74 19.25 6.26
CA VAL A 323 -1.11 19.89 7.42
C VAL A 323 -0.87 21.37 7.12
N GLN A 324 -0.31 21.68 5.96
CA GLN A 324 -0.07 23.06 5.55
C GLN A 324 -1.36 23.88 5.46
N GLU A 325 -2.39 23.35 4.79
CA GLU A 325 -3.70 23.99 4.67
C GLU A 325 -4.30 24.30 6.04
N LYS A 326 -4.32 23.31 6.94
CA LYS A 326 -4.93 23.46 8.26
C LYS A 326 -4.16 24.36 9.20
N VAL A 327 -2.84 24.40 9.10
CA VAL A 327 -2.05 25.35 9.87
C VAL A 327 -2.25 26.78 9.33
N ASN A 328 -2.31 26.96 8.01
CA ASN A 328 -2.62 28.27 7.43
C ASN A 328 -4.01 28.77 7.86
N GLU A 329 -5.03 27.90 7.88
CA GLU A 329 -6.36 28.23 8.40
C GLU A 329 -6.32 28.61 9.89
N LEU A 330 -5.64 27.81 10.71
CA LEU A 330 -5.60 27.99 12.17
C LEU A 330 -4.90 29.29 12.58
N PHE A 331 -3.89 29.72 11.83
CA PHE A 331 -3.08 30.89 12.15
C PHE A 331 -3.26 32.08 11.20
N GLN A 332 -4.17 31.98 10.22
CA GLN A 332 -4.47 33.03 9.24
C GLN A 332 -3.21 33.49 8.49
N ILE A 333 -2.47 32.52 7.98
CA ILE A 333 -1.24 32.75 7.21
C ILE A 333 -1.64 32.77 5.72
N ASP A 334 -1.42 33.92 5.08
CA ASP A 334 -1.71 34.15 3.65
C ASP A 334 -0.87 33.27 2.71
#